data_AF-A0A925XHV4-F1
#
_entry.id   AF-A0A925XHV4-F1
#
_cell.length_a   1.000
_cell.length_b   1.000
_cell.length_c   1.000
_cell.angle_alpha   90.00
_cell.angle_beta   90.00
_cell.angle_gamma   90.00
#
_symmetry.space_group_name_H-M   'P 1'
#
loop_
_entity.id
_entity.type
_entity.pdbx_description
1 polymer ?
#
loop_
_entity_poly.entity_id
_entity_poly.type
_entity_poly.pdbx_seq_one_letter_code
_entity_poly.pdbx_strand_id
1 'polypeptide(L)'
;MPDDERSAPPGGRHVEPSRYELTLLRALAREFPNIDSALAEIARLSAVLTLPKGTVHVISDIHGEDKKLRHVINNASGTLRPLVEHLFQRRMEPKQFQEFLTLIFYPAEVTQRLEQTLTDREELRAFARRTLRHQFELVRVLASRYSLKRAMQVFPREYADLFSEMLHEPTNARGREFVEAIVDELLLRGRALHLVHITGRLIRNLAIYELIIGGDCWDRGPRGDRVVDYLRDQPNVSFIWGNHDMAWLGAGLGHDALICHVLRVSLRYRCLGQLDEGYSIPLTPLEHLVRTVYADDPAAHFQPKHGGMREDLIVARMQKAAAIMQFKLEGQMLARHPEWEQDHRRLLHRIDHARGTIEVDGVAYSLRDTLLPTIDPADPYTLSPEERECMGRLRYSFTHSQKLGEHLQYIVGNGSMYLRRDDHLIFHGCVPSDE
;
A
#
# COMPACT_ATOMS: atom_id res chain seq x y z
N MET A 1 42.87 -8.42 63.71
CA MET A 1 41.63 -9.01 64.23
C MET A 1 41.08 -8.05 65.29
N PRO A 2 39.93 -7.38 65.09
CA PRO A 2 39.07 -7.27 63.89
C PRO A 2 39.17 -5.84 63.27
N ASP A 3 39.28 -5.72 61.96
CA ASP A 3 38.23 -5.59 60.92
C ASP A 3 37.80 -4.13 60.72
N ASP A 4 38.43 -3.54 59.70
CA ASP A 4 38.17 -2.23 59.12
C ASP A 4 36.89 -2.36 58.26
N GLU A 5 35.76 -1.87 58.78
CA GLU A 5 34.49 -1.77 58.05
C GLU A 5 34.64 -0.80 56.87
N ARG A 6 35.10 -1.31 55.73
CA ARG A 6 34.83 -0.69 54.43
C ARG A 6 33.50 -1.23 53.93
N SER A 7 32.46 -0.42 54.15
CA SER A 7 31.13 -0.53 53.57
C SER A 7 31.18 -0.89 52.09
N ALA A 8 30.77 -2.11 51.75
CA ALA A 8 30.42 -2.50 50.39
C ALA A 8 29.21 -1.67 49.91
N PRO A 9 29.11 -1.34 48.61
CA PRO A 9 27.94 -0.63 48.09
C PRO A 9 26.69 -1.51 48.28
N PRO A 10 25.53 -0.94 48.62
CA PRO A 10 24.33 -1.71 48.89
C PRO A 10 23.95 -2.48 47.61
N GLY A 11 23.94 -3.81 47.73
CA GLY A 11 23.57 -4.71 46.64
C GLY A 11 22.22 -4.35 46.07
N GLY A 12 22.17 -4.11 44.76
CA GLY A 12 20.94 -3.96 44.02
C GLY A 12 20.04 -5.17 44.26
N ARG A 13 18.81 -4.94 44.71
CA ARG A 13 17.81 -6.00 44.87
C ARG A 13 17.65 -6.72 43.53
N HIS A 14 17.98 -8.01 43.49
CA HIS A 14 17.55 -8.90 42.43
C HIS A 14 16.03 -9.01 42.52
N VAL A 15 15.32 -8.22 41.71
CA VAL A 15 13.89 -8.39 41.48
C VAL A 15 13.75 -9.60 40.56
N GLU A 16 13.06 -10.64 41.01
CA GLU A 16 12.72 -11.75 40.12
C GLU A 16 11.85 -11.24 38.98
N PRO A 17 12.21 -11.52 37.71
CA PRO A 17 11.42 -11.09 36.57
C PRO A 17 10.04 -11.74 36.61
N SER A 18 9.01 -10.94 36.33
CA SER A 18 7.64 -11.40 36.17
C SER A 18 7.55 -12.49 35.10
N ARG A 19 6.46 -13.27 35.12
CA ARG A 19 6.20 -14.31 34.10
C ARG A 19 6.20 -13.74 32.67
N TYR A 20 5.71 -12.51 32.49
CA TYR A 20 5.74 -11.81 31.21
C TYR A 20 7.18 -11.47 30.79
N GLU A 21 7.96 -10.88 31.69
CA GLU A 21 9.37 -10.56 31.44
C GLU A 21 10.19 -11.82 31.14
N LEU A 22 10.00 -12.91 31.88
CA LEU A 22 10.64 -14.20 31.60
C LEU A 22 10.29 -14.73 30.20
N THR A 23 9.06 -14.51 29.73
CA THR A 23 8.65 -14.92 28.38
C THR A 23 9.41 -14.10 27.33
N LEU A 24 9.48 -12.78 27.51
CA LEU A 24 10.23 -11.88 26.63
C LEU A 24 11.73 -12.20 26.63
N LEU A 25 12.33 -12.36 27.81
CA LEU A 25 13.75 -12.67 27.99
C LEU A 25 14.11 -14.03 27.40
N ARG A 26 13.24 -15.04 27.51
CA ARG A 26 13.47 -16.35 26.85
C ARG A 26 13.44 -16.27 25.34
N ALA A 27 12.62 -15.39 24.76
CA ALA A 27 12.63 -15.15 23.32
C ALA A 27 13.94 -14.45 22.90
N LEU A 28 14.33 -13.38 23.62
CA LEU A 28 15.57 -12.64 23.38
C LEU A 28 16.82 -13.50 23.58
N ALA A 29 16.84 -14.42 24.54
CA ALA A 29 17.96 -15.33 24.77
C ALA A 29 18.26 -16.25 23.59
N ARG A 30 17.32 -16.43 22.65
CA ARG A 30 17.58 -17.15 21.39
C ARG A 30 18.39 -16.32 20.40
N GLU A 31 18.20 -15.01 20.38
CA GLU A 31 18.92 -14.08 19.50
C GLU A 31 20.22 -13.57 20.14
N PHE A 32 20.24 -13.42 21.46
CA PHE A 32 21.36 -12.93 22.27
C PHE A 32 21.71 -13.95 23.36
N PRO A 33 22.41 -15.04 23.01
CA PRO A 33 22.61 -16.20 23.89
C PRO A 33 23.56 -15.95 25.06
N ASN A 34 24.30 -14.84 25.05
CA ASN A 34 25.25 -14.49 26.11
C ASN A 34 25.34 -12.97 26.33
N ILE A 35 25.95 -12.58 27.45
CA ILE A 35 26.09 -11.17 27.85
C ILE A 35 26.78 -10.34 26.75
N ASP A 36 27.85 -10.85 26.15
CA ASP A 36 28.60 -10.12 25.12
C ASP A 36 27.74 -9.83 23.88
N SER A 37 26.95 -10.81 23.43
CA SER A 37 26.04 -10.63 22.29
C SER A 37 24.96 -9.59 22.54
N ALA A 38 24.41 -9.56 23.77
CA ALA A 38 23.43 -8.56 24.18
C ALA A 38 24.07 -7.17 24.30
N LEU A 39 25.24 -7.06 24.93
CA LEU A 39 25.98 -5.80 25.06
C LEU A 39 26.41 -5.24 23.70
N ALA A 40 26.85 -6.10 22.78
CA ALA A 40 27.19 -5.70 21.42
C ALA A 40 25.99 -5.12 20.67
N GLU A 41 24.80 -5.73 20.80
CA GLU A 41 23.59 -5.20 20.18
C GLU A 41 23.12 -3.90 20.85
N ILE A 42 23.22 -3.79 22.18
CA ILE A 42 22.94 -2.54 22.91
C ILE A 42 23.86 -1.42 22.44
N ALA A 43 25.16 -1.68 22.32
CA ALA A 43 26.13 -0.71 21.82
C ALA A 43 25.80 -0.29 20.38
N ARG A 44 25.45 -1.25 19.51
CA ARG A 44 25.03 -0.98 18.13
C ARG A 44 23.77 -0.12 18.08
N LEU A 45 22.73 -0.46 18.84
CA LEU A 45 21.48 0.31 18.90
C LEU A 45 21.72 1.71 19.46
N SER A 46 22.58 1.85 20.47
CA SER A 46 22.98 3.15 21.03
C SER A 46 23.68 4.02 19.97
N ALA A 47 24.55 3.43 19.14
CA ALA A 47 25.17 4.13 18.01
C ALA A 47 24.15 4.51 16.92
N VAL A 48 23.12 3.68 16.68
CA VAL A 48 22.04 4.04 15.74
C VAL A 48 21.29 5.28 16.21
N LEU A 49 21.10 5.46 17.52
CA LEU A 49 20.42 6.64 18.09
C LEU A 49 21.19 7.95 17.87
N THR A 50 22.48 7.91 17.53
CA THR A 50 23.26 9.11 17.21
C THR A 50 23.15 9.53 15.74
N LEU A 51 22.53 8.69 14.88
CA LEU A 51 22.32 9.02 13.48
C LEU A 51 21.19 10.04 13.33
N PRO A 52 21.19 10.87 12.26
CA PRO A 52 20.08 11.75 11.97
C PRO A 52 18.80 10.94 11.76
N LYS A 53 17.67 11.49 12.21
CA LYS A 53 16.36 10.87 12.01
C LYS A 53 16.09 10.67 10.52
N GLY A 54 15.70 9.45 10.17
CA GLY A 54 15.29 9.11 8.81
C GLY A 54 13.98 9.79 8.42
N THR A 55 13.81 10.07 7.13
CA THR A 55 12.58 10.68 6.60
C THR A 55 11.43 9.66 6.64
N VAL A 56 10.38 9.96 7.40
CA VAL A 56 9.14 9.18 7.44
C VAL A 56 8.10 9.85 6.54
N HIS A 57 7.56 9.13 5.56
CA HIS A 57 6.48 9.63 4.72
C HIS A 57 5.16 8.99 5.11
N VAL A 58 4.19 9.84 5.44
CA VAL A 58 2.80 9.43 5.65
C VAL A 58 1.99 9.86 4.44
N ILE A 59 1.33 8.90 3.76
CA ILE A 59 0.49 9.15 2.59
C ILE A 59 -0.92 8.61 2.86
N SER A 60 -1.93 9.46 2.81
CA SER A 60 -3.35 9.09 2.91
C SER A 60 -4.09 9.31 1.60
N ASP A 61 -5.36 8.89 1.56
CA ASP A 61 -6.32 9.21 0.48
C ASP A 61 -5.84 8.79 -0.92
N ILE A 62 -5.19 7.63 -1.01
CA ILE A 62 -4.62 7.13 -2.27
C ILE A 62 -5.74 6.83 -3.27
N HIS A 63 -6.78 6.14 -2.82
CA HIS A 63 -7.98 5.87 -3.58
C HIS A 63 -7.70 5.35 -4.99
N GLY A 64 -6.86 4.31 -5.13
CA GLY A 64 -6.57 3.71 -6.45
C GLY A 64 -5.82 4.60 -7.44
N GLU A 65 -5.29 5.77 -7.04
CA GLU A 65 -4.51 6.69 -7.88
C GLU A 65 -3.04 6.26 -8.02
N ASP A 66 -2.81 5.16 -8.72
CA ASP A 66 -1.50 4.53 -8.93
C ASP A 66 -0.42 5.49 -9.47
N LYS A 67 -0.76 6.30 -10.48
CA LYS A 67 0.18 7.24 -11.10
C LYS A 67 0.61 8.36 -10.16
N LYS A 68 -0.33 8.93 -9.39
CA LYS A 68 -0.04 10.01 -8.44
C LYS A 68 0.78 9.48 -7.28
N LEU A 69 0.40 8.33 -6.71
CA LEU A 69 1.15 7.66 -5.66
C LEU A 69 2.60 7.41 -6.09
N ARG A 70 2.79 6.84 -7.28
CA ARG A 70 4.11 6.60 -7.85
C ARG A 70 4.91 7.89 -7.98
N HIS A 71 4.30 8.99 -8.42
CA HIS A 71 4.98 10.27 -8.52
C HIS A 71 5.47 10.79 -7.16
N VAL A 72 4.60 10.74 -6.13
CA VAL A 72 4.91 11.18 -4.76
C VAL A 72 6.05 10.36 -4.15
N ILE A 73 6.02 9.03 -4.33
CA ILE A 73 7.09 8.17 -3.83
C ILE A 73 8.38 8.38 -4.63
N ASN A 74 8.30 8.48 -5.96
CA ASN A 74 9.47 8.64 -6.81
C ASN A 74 10.26 9.93 -6.54
N ASN A 75 9.57 11.02 -6.19
CA ASN A 75 10.21 12.30 -5.87
C ASN A 75 10.53 12.46 -4.38
N ALA A 76 10.28 11.42 -3.57
CA ALA A 76 10.35 11.42 -2.12
C ALA A 76 9.61 12.61 -1.50
N SER A 77 8.34 12.80 -1.87
CA SER A 77 7.49 13.92 -1.44
C SER A 77 8.17 15.28 -1.62
N GLY A 78 8.95 15.42 -2.71
CA GLY A 78 9.70 16.63 -3.06
C GLY A 78 11.05 16.80 -2.36
N THR A 79 11.45 15.91 -1.45
CA THR A 79 12.71 16.04 -0.69
C THR A 79 13.95 15.60 -1.48
N LEU A 80 13.79 14.74 -2.49
CA LEU A 80 14.92 14.23 -3.28
C LEU A 80 15.47 15.26 -4.26
N ARG A 81 14.60 16.10 -4.85
CA ARG A 81 15.02 17.11 -5.83
C ARG A 81 16.04 18.12 -5.26
N PRO A 82 15.79 18.78 -4.10
CA PRO A 82 16.76 19.71 -3.52
C PRO A 82 18.11 19.07 -3.24
N LEU A 83 18.14 17.80 -2.84
CA LEU A 83 19.38 17.06 -2.62
C LEU A 83 20.18 16.88 -3.91
N VAL A 84 19.51 16.47 -5.00
CA VAL A 84 20.14 16.31 -6.32
C VAL A 84 20.61 17.67 -6.87
N GLU A 85 19.82 18.73 -6.70
CA GLU A 85 20.19 20.09 -7.09
C GLU A 85 21.44 20.56 -6.34
N HIS A 86 21.48 20.39 -5.01
CA HIS A 86 22.62 20.78 -4.18
C HIS A 86 23.93 20.11 -4.62
N LEU A 87 23.89 18.83 -4.98
CA LEU A 87 25.08 18.06 -5.34
C LEU A 87 25.55 18.30 -6.79
N PHE A 88 24.63 18.45 -7.74
CA PHE A 88 24.96 18.31 -9.16
C PHE A 88 24.60 19.52 -10.04
N GLN A 89 23.71 20.43 -9.61
CA GLN A 89 23.22 21.51 -10.46
C GLN A 89 24.34 22.43 -10.98
N ARG A 90 25.40 22.64 -10.19
CA ARG A 90 26.58 23.45 -10.60
C ARG A 90 27.64 22.64 -11.36
N ARG A 91 27.50 21.32 -11.44
CA ARG A 91 28.50 20.38 -12.01
C ARG A 91 28.04 19.75 -13.32
N MET A 92 26.79 19.99 -13.72
CA MET A 92 26.17 19.43 -14.92
C MET A 92 25.57 20.57 -15.75
N GLU A 93 25.60 20.41 -17.07
CA GLU A 93 24.85 21.27 -17.97
C GLU A 93 23.34 21.15 -17.70
N PRO A 94 22.54 22.22 -17.87
CA PRO A 94 21.11 22.21 -17.52
C PRO A 94 20.32 21.05 -18.13
N LYS A 95 20.60 20.72 -19.41
CA LYS A 95 19.95 19.59 -20.09
C LYS A 95 20.34 18.25 -19.48
N GLN A 96 21.63 18.03 -19.25
CA GLN A 96 22.15 16.80 -18.62
C GLN A 96 21.60 16.63 -17.21
N PHE A 97 21.49 17.73 -16.45
CA PHE A 97 20.91 17.72 -15.11
C PHE A 97 19.44 17.28 -15.13
N GLN A 98 18.63 17.79 -16.06
CA GLN A 98 17.22 17.37 -16.18
C GLN A 98 17.08 15.90 -16.59
N GLU A 99 17.94 15.41 -17.49
CA GLU A 99 17.98 14.00 -17.87
C GLU A 99 18.36 13.11 -16.68
N PHE A 100 19.36 13.52 -15.89
CA PHE A 100 19.77 12.82 -14.67
C PHE A 100 18.65 12.82 -13.62
N LEU A 101 18.01 13.96 -13.37
CA LEU A 101 16.90 14.06 -12.42
C LEU A 101 15.71 13.17 -12.84
N THR A 102 15.39 13.15 -14.13
CA THR A 102 14.34 12.29 -14.68
C THR A 102 14.68 10.81 -14.51
N LEU A 103 15.95 10.43 -14.72
CA LEU A 103 16.43 9.07 -14.47
C LEU A 103 16.31 8.67 -12.99
N ILE A 104 16.62 9.58 -12.06
CA ILE A 104 16.49 9.30 -10.63
C ILE A 104 15.03 9.04 -10.25
N PHE A 105 14.09 9.84 -10.78
CA PHE A 105 12.66 9.65 -10.47
C PHE A 105 12.04 8.44 -11.19
N TYR A 106 12.41 8.21 -12.44
CA TYR A 106 11.80 7.22 -13.33
C TYR A 106 12.86 6.30 -13.96
N PRO A 107 13.63 5.54 -13.16
CA PRO A 107 14.72 4.73 -13.66
C PRO A 107 14.23 3.66 -14.64
N ALA A 108 13.06 3.04 -14.41
CA ALA A 108 12.50 2.03 -15.32
C ALA A 108 12.22 2.61 -16.72
N GLU A 109 11.49 3.72 -16.78
CA GLU A 109 11.08 4.34 -18.03
C GLU A 109 12.28 4.88 -18.81
N VAL A 110 13.23 5.51 -18.11
CA VAL A 110 14.41 6.07 -18.77
C VAL A 110 15.30 4.95 -19.30
N THR A 111 15.56 3.89 -18.53
CA THR A 111 16.40 2.79 -19.03
C THR A 111 15.73 2.01 -20.15
N GLN A 112 14.41 1.78 -20.09
CA GLN A 112 13.67 1.14 -21.18
C GLN A 112 13.72 1.96 -22.48
N ARG A 113 13.60 3.29 -22.38
CA ARG A 113 13.76 4.17 -23.54
C ARG A 113 15.19 4.09 -24.09
N LEU A 114 16.20 4.11 -23.22
CA LEU A 114 17.60 4.02 -23.62
C LEU A 114 17.94 2.68 -24.29
N GLU A 115 17.34 1.57 -23.84
CA GLU A 115 17.48 0.26 -24.52
C GLU A 115 17.03 0.31 -25.98
N GLN A 116 16.04 1.15 -26.31
CA GLN A 116 15.51 1.29 -27.66
C GLN A 116 16.28 2.32 -28.51
N THR A 117 16.83 3.36 -27.88
CA THR A 117 17.45 4.48 -28.61
C THR A 117 18.97 4.42 -28.68
N LEU A 118 19.64 3.83 -27.69
CA LEU A 118 21.09 3.85 -27.55
C LEU A 118 21.66 2.46 -27.90
N THR A 119 21.87 2.24 -29.20
CA THR A 119 22.29 0.93 -29.73
C THR A 119 23.80 0.75 -29.80
N ASP A 120 24.57 1.84 -29.82
CA ASP A 120 26.03 1.78 -29.75
C ASP A 120 26.49 1.33 -28.36
N ARG A 121 27.26 0.24 -28.32
CA ARG A 121 27.72 -0.37 -27.07
C ARG A 121 28.74 0.49 -26.32
N GLU A 122 29.62 1.18 -27.02
CA GLU A 122 30.63 2.02 -26.38
C GLU A 122 30.01 3.31 -25.86
N GLU A 123 29.08 3.91 -26.62
CA GLU A 123 28.30 5.06 -26.16
C GLU A 123 27.46 4.70 -24.92
N LEU A 124 26.83 3.53 -24.93
CA LEU A 124 26.07 3.03 -23.78
C LEU A 124 26.96 2.82 -22.55
N ARG A 125 28.14 2.23 -22.71
CA ARG A 125 29.11 2.04 -21.62
C ARG A 125 29.59 3.38 -21.08
N ALA A 126 29.90 4.34 -21.95
CA ALA A 126 30.33 5.69 -21.56
C ALA A 126 29.22 6.46 -20.83
N PHE A 127 27.97 6.34 -21.29
CA PHE A 127 26.80 6.87 -20.61
C PHE A 127 26.65 6.24 -19.22
N ALA A 128 26.63 4.91 -19.13
CA ALA A 128 26.44 4.20 -17.87
C ALA A 128 27.55 4.53 -16.87
N ARG A 129 28.83 4.58 -17.29
CA ARG A 129 29.95 4.92 -16.41
C ARG A 129 29.83 6.34 -15.84
N ARG A 130 29.48 7.33 -16.66
CA ARG A 130 29.23 8.71 -16.17
C ARG A 130 28.05 8.76 -15.20
N THR A 131 26.94 8.13 -15.57
CA THR A 131 25.71 8.13 -14.77
C THR A 131 25.90 7.43 -13.43
N LEU A 132 26.53 6.25 -13.41
CA LEU A 132 26.79 5.47 -12.20
C LEU A 132 27.69 6.22 -11.22
N ARG A 133 28.69 6.96 -11.70
CA ARG A 133 29.53 7.79 -10.84
C ARG A 133 28.70 8.80 -10.02
N HIS A 134 27.74 9.47 -10.66
CA HIS A 134 26.85 10.40 -9.98
C HIS A 134 25.82 9.70 -9.09
N GLN A 135 25.29 8.56 -9.54
CA GLN A 135 24.37 7.76 -8.74
C GLN A 135 25.04 7.23 -7.46
N PHE A 136 26.27 6.72 -7.53
CA PHE A 136 27.04 6.25 -6.37
C PHE A 136 27.36 7.37 -5.38
N GLU A 137 27.69 8.57 -5.87
CA GLU A 137 27.84 9.75 -5.02
C GLU A 137 26.55 10.05 -4.24
N LEU A 138 25.40 9.97 -4.90
CA LEU A 138 24.10 10.16 -4.25
C LEU A 138 23.73 9.03 -3.28
N VAL A 139 24.01 7.77 -3.63
CA VAL A 139 23.81 6.62 -2.73
C VAL A 139 24.63 6.79 -1.46
N ARG A 140 25.90 7.21 -1.53
CA ARG A 140 26.72 7.46 -0.33
C ARG A 140 26.12 8.53 0.57
N VAL A 141 25.69 9.65 -0.01
CA VAL A 141 25.06 10.74 0.75
C VAL A 141 23.80 10.24 1.46
N LEU A 142 22.94 9.50 0.78
CA LEU A 142 21.71 8.97 1.38
C LEU A 142 22.00 7.88 2.41
N ALA A 143 22.89 6.94 2.10
CA ALA A 143 23.28 5.83 2.97
C ALA A 143 23.98 6.28 4.25
N SER A 144 24.63 7.45 4.26
CA SER A 144 25.27 8.01 5.47
C SER A 144 24.29 8.28 6.63
N ARG A 145 22.98 8.33 6.34
CA ARG A 145 21.90 8.48 7.34
C ARG A 145 21.45 7.15 7.95
N TYR A 146 22.05 6.04 7.51
CA TYR A 146 21.70 4.70 7.92
C TYR A 146 22.89 4.03 8.61
N SER A 147 22.61 3.13 9.56
CA SER A 147 23.61 2.13 9.92
C SER A 147 23.86 1.20 8.74
N LEU A 148 25.07 0.65 8.62
CA LEU A 148 25.41 -0.30 7.54
C LEU A 148 24.43 -1.49 7.50
N LYS A 149 24.10 -2.06 8.67
CA LYS A 149 23.11 -3.15 8.81
C LYS A 149 21.76 -2.77 8.19
N ARG A 150 21.31 -1.52 8.36
CA ARG A 150 20.04 -1.05 7.78
C ARG A 150 20.16 -0.76 6.29
N ALA A 151 21.26 -0.14 5.85
CA ALA A 151 21.49 0.12 4.42
C ALA A 151 21.52 -1.18 3.60
N MET A 152 22.18 -2.22 4.10
CA MET A 152 22.25 -3.53 3.45
C MET A 152 20.88 -4.20 3.26
N GLN A 153 19.89 -3.92 4.12
CA GLN A 153 18.52 -4.43 3.94
C GLN A 153 17.79 -3.78 2.77
N VAL A 154 18.25 -2.61 2.32
CA VAL A 154 17.68 -1.85 1.20
C VAL A 154 18.42 -2.14 -0.11
N PHE A 155 19.65 -2.64 -0.03
CA PHE A 155 20.46 -2.95 -1.21
C PHE A 155 19.84 -4.09 -2.03
N PRO A 156 19.91 -4.01 -3.38
CA PRO A 156 19.57 -5.15 -4.24
C PRO A 156 20.42 -6.36 -3.87
N ARG A 157 19.77 -7.51 -3.61
CA ARG A 157 20.42 -8.71 -3.05
C ARG A 157 21.61 -9.18 -3.89
N GLU A 158 21.48 -9.14 -5.21
CA GLU A 158 22.50 -9.58 -6.16
C GLU A 158 23.71 -8.64 -6.24
N TYR A 159 23.58 -7.41 -5.75
CA TYR A 159 24.59 -6.36 -5.83
C TYR A 159 24.95 -5.77 -4.46
N ALA A 160 24.55 -6.44 -3.37
CA ALA A 160 24.73 -5.93 -2.00
C ALA A 160 26.22 -5.70 -1.68
N ASP A 161 27.10 -6.60 -2.13
CA ASP A 161 28.55 -6.48 -1.94
C ASP A 161 29.12 -5.28 -2.71
N LEU A 162 28.72 -5.10 -3.98
CA LEU A 162 29.12 -3.93 -4.78
C LEU A 162 28.73 -2.62 -4.09
N PHE A 163 27.48 -2.52 -3.61
CA PHE A 163 27.03 -1.31 -2.92
C PHE A 163 27.76 -1.11 -1.59
N SER A 164 28.09 -2.19 -0.87
CA SER A 164 28.86 -2.13 0.38
C SER A 164 30.28 -1.63 0.14
N GLU A 165 30.99 -2.17 -0.85
CA GLU A 165 32.33 -1.73 -1.25
C GLU A 165 32.33 -0.26 -1.72
N MET A 166 31.30 0.14 -2.47
CA MET A 166 31.13 1.51 -2.93
C MET A 166 30.92 2.52 -1.79
N LEU A 167 30.35 2.11 -0.65
CA LEU A 167 30.29 2.96 0.54
C LEU A 167 31.67 3.21 1.16
N HIS A 168 32.61 2.26 1.04
CA HIS A 168 33.97 2.35 1.59
C HIS A 168 35.00 2.98 0.64
N GLU A 169 34.63 3.16 -0.64
CA GLU A 169 35.49 3.71 -1.69
C GLU A 169 36.21 5.02 -1.30
N PRO A 170 35.57 6.04 -0.71
CA PRO A 170 36.24 7.31 -0.39
C PRO A 170 37.31 7.18 0.70
N THR A 171 37.25 6.13 1.51
CA THR A 171 38.13 5.90 2.67
C THR A 171 39.28 4.93 2.39
N ASN A 172 39.27 4.23 1.26
CA ASN A 172 40.27 3.21 0.93
C ASN A 172 41.07 3.62 -0.32
N ALA A 173 42.40 3.71 -0.20
CA ALA A 173 43.28 4.09 -1.30
C ALA A 173 43.16 3.18 -2.54
N ARG A 174 42.73 1.92 -2.37
CA ARG A 174 42.46 0.97 -3.47
C ARG A 174 40.98 0.78 -3.78
N GLY A 175 40.08 1.38 -2.98
CA GLY A 175 38.63 1.15 -3.08
C GLY A 175 38.06 1.61 -4.41
N ARG A 176 38.56 2.73 -4.95
CA ARG A 176 38.07 3.30 -6.19
C ARG A 176 38.37 2.42 -7.41
N GLU A 177 39.61 1.98 -7.57
CA GLU A 177 40.01 1.09 -8.67
C GLU A 177 39.26 -0.24 -8.61
N PHE A 178 39.03 -0.76 -7.41
CA PHE A 178 38.29 -2.01 -7.20
C PHE A 178 36.82 -1.88 -7.62
N VAL A 179 36.13 -0.83 -7.18
CA VAL A 179 34.73 -0.57 -7.59
C VAL A 179 34.65 -0.29 -9.08
N GLU A 180 35.57 0.50 -9.64
CA GLU A 180 35.63 0.76 -11.09
C GLU A 180 35.83 -0.55 -11.88
N ALA A 181 36.69 -1.48 -11.41
CA ALA A 181 36.87 -2.79 -12.04
C ALA A 181 35.60 -3.67 -12.03
N ILE A 182 34.86 -3.68 -10.92
CA ILE A 182 33.58 -4.43 -10.84
C ILE A 182 32.56 -3.82 -11.81
N VAL A 183 32.44 -2.48 -11.82
CA VAL A 183 31.53 -1.78 -12.74
C VAL A 183 31.91 -2.10 -14.18
N ASP A 184 33.17 -2.00 -14.53
CA ASP A 184 33.67 -2.23 -15.88
C ASP A 184 33.37 -3.65 -16.37
N GLU A 185 33.54 -4.66 -15.53
CA GLU A 185 33.19 -6.05 -15.87
C GLU A 185 31.67 -6.21 -16.12
N LEU A 186 30.83 -5.58 -15.31
CA LEU A 186 29.37 -5.59 -15.51
C LEU A 186 28.97 -4.87 -16.81
N LEU A 187 29.62 -3.75 -17.12
CA LEU A 187 29.43 -3.01 -18.37
C LEU A 187 29.89 -3.84 -19.59
N LEU A 188 31.00 -4.56 -19.47
CA LEU A 188 31.50 -5.46 -20.50
C LEU A 188 30.50 -6.59 -20.82
N ARG A 189 29.88 -7.17 -19.78
CA ARG A 189 28.85 -8.22 -19.87
C ARG A 189 27.45 -7.72 -20.28
N GLY A 190 27.33 -6.44 -20.65
CA GLY A 190 26.06 -5.89 -21.15
C GLY A 190 25.03 -5.59 -20.06
N ARG A 191 25.45 -5.43 -18.81
CA ARG A 191 24.55 -5.11 -17.67
C ARG A 191 24.46 -3.61 -17.37
N ALA A 192 24.89 -2.76 -18.30
CA ALA A 192 24.98 -1.31 -18.16
C ALA A 192 23.67 -0.65 -17.69
N LEU A 193 22.60 -0.79 -18.49
CA LEU A 193 21.30 -0.18 -18.16
C LEU A 193 20.64 -0.82 -16.95
N HIS A 194 20.85 -2.12 -16.75
CA HIS A 194 20.38 -2.81 -15.56
C HIS A 194 21.00 -2.22 -14.28
N LEU A 195 22.33 -1.99 -14.26
CA LEU A 195 23.02 -1.41 -13.10
C LEU A 195 22.56 0.04 -12.84
N VAL A 196 22.38 0.83 -13.91
CA VAL A 196 21.83 2.20 -13.82
C VAL A 196 20.41 2.18 -13.26
N HIS A 197 19.57 1.23 -13.70
CA HIS A 197 18.20 1.06 -13.25
C HIS A 197 18.13 0.75 -11.74
N ILE A 198 18.84 -0.30 -11.29
CA ILE A 198 18.79 -0.73 -9.89
C ILE A 198 19.39 0.32 -8.95
N THR A 199 20.41 1.06 -9.40
CA THR A 199 21.00 2.13 -8.60
C THR A 199 20.04 3.31 -8.48
N GLY A 200 19.32 3.65 -9.55
CA GLY A 200 18.24 4.65 -9.50
C GLY A 200 17.11 4.23 -8.54
N ARG A 201 16.69 2.96 -8.58
CA ARG A 201 15.71 2.42 -7.62
C ARG A 201 16.24 2.47 -6.18
N LEU A 202 17.49 2.11 -5.94
CA LEU A 202 18.14 2.17 -4.63
C LEU A 202 18.18 3.61 -4.07
N ILE A 203 18.49 4.61 -4.90
CA ILE A 203 18.48 6.02 -4.49
C ILE A 203 17.11 6.42 -3.94
N ARG A 204 16.02 6.06 -4.64
CA ARG A 204 14.65 6.36 -4.16
C ARG A 204 14.35 5.61 -2.86
N ASN A 205 14.72 4.34 -2.78
CA ASN A 205 14.53 3.50 -1.61
C ASN A 205 15.29 4.03 -0.37
N LEU A 206 16.46 4.64 -0.55
CA LEU A 206 17.22 5.27 0.54
C LEU A 206 16.73 6.69 0.88
N ALA A 207 16.03 7.35 -0.04
CA ALA A 207 15.48 8.68 0.19
C ALA A 207 14.31 8.68 1.18
N ILE A 208 13.56 7.56 1.25
CA ILE A 208 12.43 7.37 2.16
C ILE A 208 12.81 6.29 3.16
N TYR A 209 13.00 6.66 4.43
CA TYR A 209 13.39 5.71 5.48
C TYR A 209 12.24 4.77 5.84
N GLU A 210 11.02 5.31 5.90
CA GLU A 210 9.81 4.59 6.25
C GLU A 210 8.62 5.19 5.50
N LEU A 211 7.76 4.31 4.99
CA LEU A 211 6.55 4.68 4.29
C LEU A 211 5.35 4.19 5.10
N ILE A 212 4.50 5.11 5.55
CA ILE A 212 3.28 4.82 6.27
C ILE A 212 2.10 5.18 5.37
N ILE A 213 1.32 4.18 5.02
CA ILE A 213 0.11 4.35 4.21
C ILE A 213 -1.07 4.53 5.16
N GLY A 214 -1.58 5.75 5.22
CA GLY A 214 -2.72 6.18 6.03
C GLY A 214 -4.07 5.74 5.45
N GLY A 215 -4.16 4.50 4.97
CA GLY A 215 -5.38 3.87 4.49
C GLY A 215 -5.86 4.25 3.11
N ASP A 216 -6.96 3.60 2.72
CA ASP A 216 -7.72 3.77 1.49
C ASP A 216 -6.87 3.56 0.22
N CYS A 217 -6.28 2.37 0.08
CA CYS A 217 -5.53 1.98 -1.11
C CYS A 217 -6.43 1.81 -2.36
N TRP A 218 -7.71 1.52 -2.17
CA TRP A 218 -8.67 1.23 -3.24
C TRP A 218 -9.76 2.30 -3.39
N ASP A 219 -10.55 2.12 -4.46
CA ASP A 219 -11.76 2.84 -4.83
C ASP A 219 -11.56 4.27 -5.32
N ARG A 220 -12.54 4.77 -6.09
CA ARG A 220 -12.61 6.12 -6.70
C ARG A 220 -11.60 6.39 -7.83
N GLY A 221 -10.34 6.03 -7.67
CA GLY A 221 -9.32 6.07 -8.71
C GLY A 221 -9.24 4.78 -9.51
N PRO A 222 -8.46 4.76 -10.60
CA PRO A 222 -8.63 3.78 -11.66
C PRO A 222 -8.12 2.37 -11.32
N ARG A 223 -7.06 2.23 -10.50
CA ARG A 223 -6.30 0.96 -10.35
C ARG A 223 -5.78 0.74 -8.92
N GLY A 224 -6.65 0.35 -7.99
CA GLY A 224 -6.25 -0.08 -6.64
C GLY A 224 -5.32 -1.30 -6.64
N ASP A 225 -5.44 -2.20 -7.61
CA ASP A 225 -4.53 -3.33 -7.79
C ASP A 225 -3.08 -2.88 -8.03
N ARG A 226 -2.88 -1.86 -8.88
CA ARG A 226 -1.54 -1.34 -9.19
C ARG A 226 -0.94 -0.51 -8.05
N VAL A 227 -1.77 0.14 -7.25
CA VAL A 227 -1.36 0.80 -6.01
C VAL A 227 -0.66 -0.22 -5.10
N VAL A 228 -1.33 -1.34 -4.82
CA VAL A 228 -0.78 -2.35 -3.90
C VAL A 228 0.43 -3.06 -4.50
N ASP A 229 0.43 -3.37 -5.80
CA ASP A 229 1.63 -3.90 -6.50
C ASP A 229 2.85 -2.98 -6.28
N TYR A 230 2.67 -1.68 -6.48
CA TYR A 230 3.76 -0.72 -6.35
C TYR A 230 4.24 -0.56 -4.91
N LEU A 231 3.34 -0.65 -3.93
CA LEU A 231 3.67 -0.55 -2.50
C LEU A 231 4.36 -1.80 -1.97
N ARG A 232 4.02 -3.00 -2.46
CA ARG A 232 4.73 -4.26 -2.16
C ARG A 232 6.21 -4.22 -2.54
N ASP A 233 6.51 -3.39 -3.54
CA ASP A 233 7.83 -3.21 -4.12
C ASP A 233 8.70 -2.18 -3.38
N GLN A 234 8.14 -1.46 -2.40
CA GLN A 234 8.87 -0.47 -1.60
C GLN A 234 9.41 -1.10 -0.30
N PRO A 235 10.57 -0.67 0.20
CA PRO A 235 11.08 -1.11 1.49
C PRO A 235 10.33 -0.43 2.64
N ASN A 236 10.24 -1.13 3.78
CA ASN A 236 9.80 -0.57 5.06
C ASN A 236 8.44 0.17 5.00
N VAL A 237 7.44 -0.52 4.45
CA VAL A 237 6.07 0.00 4.35
C VAL A 237 5.22 -0.51 5.51
N SER A 238 4.45 0.38 6.12
CA SER A 238 3.40 0.04 7.09
C SER A 238 2.06 0.58 6.62
N PHE A 239 0.98 -0.14 6.93
CA PHE A 239 -0.38 0.24 6.56
C PHE A 239 -1.23 0.54 7.80
N ILE A 240 -2.04 1.58 7.68
CA ILE A 240 -3.17 1.86 8.56
C ILE A 240 -4.42 1.50 7.79
N TRP A 241 -5.24 0.59 8.30
CA TRP A 241 -6.43 0.19 7.56
C TRP A 241 -7.48 1.30 7.56
N GLY A 242 -7.83 1.77 6.37
CA GLY A 242 -8.96 2.66 6.12
C GLY A 242 -10.27 1.89 5.96
N ASN A 243 -11.39 2.61 5.91
CA ASN A 243 -12.69 1.99 5.74
C ASN A 243 -12.84 1.31 4.37
N HIS A 244 -12.21 1.84 3.31
CA HIS A 244 -12.21 1.17 2.01
C HIS A 244 -11.36 -0.10 2.05
N ASP A 245 -10.21 -0.08 2.73
CA ASP A 245 -9.36 -1.28 2.86
C ASP A 245 -10.11 -2.41 3.59
N MET A 246 -10.85 -2.08 4.66
CA MET A 246 -11.67 -3.04 5.38
C MET A 246 -12.82 -3.60 4.53
N ALA A 247 -13.43 -2.78 3.67
CA ALA A 247 -14.45 -3.25 2.74
C ALA A 247 -13.87 -4.27 1.74
N TRP A 248 -12.68 -4.00 1.19
CA TRP A 248 -11.97 -4.91 0.29
C TRP A 248 -11.51 -6.19 0.99
N LEU A 249 -11.00 -6.08 2.22
CA LEU A 249 -10.63 -7.22 3.06
C LEU A 249 -11.84 -8.14 3.27
N GLY A 250 -12.95 -7.58 3.75
CA GLY A 250 -14.15 -8.37 4.01
C GLY A 250 -14.77 -8.95 2.73
N ALA A 251 -14.72 -8.23 1.60
CA ALA A 251 -15.16 -8.75 0.31
C ALA A 251 -14.31 -9.95 -0.14
N GLY A 252 -12.97 -9.88 0.00
CA GLY A 252 -12.07 -10.99 -0.31
C GLY A 252 -12.24 -12.21 0.62
N LEU A 253 -12.73 -12.00 1.85
CA LEU A 253 -13.14 -13.06 2.78
C LEU A 253 -14.55 -13.62 2.48
N GLY A 254 -15.23 -13.12 1.44
CA GLY A 254 -16.53 -13.62 1.02
C GLY A 254 -17.73 -13.00 1.72
N HIS A 255 -17.57 -11.82 2.34
CA HIS A 255 -18.68 -11.11 2.98
C HIS A 255 -19.57 -10.42 1.94
N ASP A 256 -20.77 -10.98 1.67
CA ASP A 256 -21.65 -10.54 0.58
C ASP A 256 -21.96 -9.03 0.59
N ALA A 257 -22.30 -8.45 1.76
CA ALA A 257 -22.62 -7.03 1.81
C ALA A 257 -21.44 -6.15 1.38
N LEU A 258 -20.20 -6.59 1.68
CA LEU A 258 -18.98 -5.87 1.33
C LEU A 258 -18.58 -6.13 -0.13
N ILE A 259 -18.88 -7.31 -0.67
CA ILE A 259 -18.81 -7.58 -2.12
C ILE A 259 -19.73 -6.59 -2.87
N CYS A 260 -20.99 -6.46 -2.45
CA CYS A 260 -21.91 -5.48 -3.03
C CYS A 260 -21.40 -4.04 -2.88
N HIS A 261 -20.82 -3.69 -1.73
CA HIS A 261 -20.23 -2.38 -1.50
C HIS A 261 -19.11 -2.09 -2.51
N VAL A 262 -18.13 -2.99 -2.62
CA VAL A 262 -16.99 -2.88 -3.55
C VAL A 262 -17.48 -2.75 -4.99
N LEU A 263 -18.46 -3.58 -5.39
CA LEU A 263 -19.06 -3.53 -6.73
C LEU A 263 -19.75 -2.18 -6.97
N ARG A 264 -20.61 -1.74 -6.05
CA ARG A 264 -21.35 -0.48 -6.18
C ARG A 264 -20.41 0.71 -6.30
N VAL A 265 -19.36 0.77 -5.48
CA VAL A 265 -18.37 1.85 -5.54
C VAL A 265 -17.57 1.78 -6.84
N SER A 266 -17.10 0.59 -7.24
CA SER A 266 -16.36 0.40 -8.49
C SER A 266 -17.18 0.78 -9.72
N LEU A 267 -18.48 0.45 -9.75
CA LEU A 267 -19.41 0.81 -10.83
C LEU A 267 -19.65 2.33 -10.86
N ARG A 268 -19.92 2.92 -9.70
CA ARG A 268 -20.17 4.37 -9.58
C ARG A 268 -19.01 5.22 -10.06
N TYR A 269 -17.79 4.80 -9.79
CA TYR A 269 -16.58 5.56 -10.14
C TYR A 269 -15.88 5.09 -11.42
N ARG A 270 -16.42 4.05 -12.10
CA ARG A 270 -15.83 3.41 -13.29
C ARG A 270 -14.46 2.75 -13.05
N CYS A 271 -14.24 2.23 -11.85
CA CYS A 271 -13.01 1.50 -11.48
C CYS A 271 -13.07 0.02 -11.92
N LEU A 272 -13.75 -0.32 -13.02
CA LEU A 272 -14.04 -1.71 -13.38
C LEU A 272 -12.80 -2.51 -13.79
N GLY A 273 -11.78 -1.83 -14.34
CA GLY A 273 -10.53 -2.46 -14.73
C GLY A 273 -9.78 -3.11 -13.56
N GLN A 274 -9.94 -2.59 -12.33
CA GLN A 274 -9.31 -3.20 -11.15
C GLN A 274 -9.96 -4.55 -10.80
N LEU A 275 -11.26 -4.71 -11.06
CA LEU A 275 -11.98 -5.96 -10.80
C LEU A 275 -11.68 -6.98 -11.90
N ASP A 276 -11.90 -6.60 -13.17
CA ASP A 276 -11.83 -7.51 -14.30
C ASP A 276 -10.37 -7.84 -14.68
N GLU A 277 -9.58 -6.84 -15.06
CA GLU A 277 -8.16 -7.04 -15.44
C GLU A 277 -7.27 -7.25 -14.23
N GLY A 278 -7.50 -6.49 -13.15
CA GLY A 278 -6.63 -6.48 -11.98
C GLY A 278 -6.77 -7.76 -11.16
N TYR A 279 -7.99 -8.05 -10.71
CA TYR A 279 -8.27 -9.16 -9.80
C TYR A 279 -8.92 -10.37 -10.47
N SER A 280 -9.16 -10.33 -11.79
CA SER A 280 -9.81 -11.44 -12.51
C SER A 280 -11.19 -11.80 -11.96
N ILE A 281 -11.94 -10.80 -11.54
CA ILE A 281 -13.31 -10.91 -11.02
C ILE A 281 -14.28 -10.54 -12.17
N PRO A 282 -14.85 -11.54 -12.87
CA PRO A 282 -15.71 -11.27 -14.01
C PRO A 282 -17.04 -10.64 -13.57
N LEU A 283 -17.44 -9.57 -14.26
CA LEU A 283 -18.70 -8.88 -14.00
C LEU A 283 -19.91 -9.50 -14.72
N THR A 284 -19.69 -10.56 -15.50
CA THR A 284 -20.73 -11.25 -16.29
C THR A 284 -21.95 -11.70 -15.47
N PRO A 285 -21.83 -12.23 -14.23
CA PRO A 285 -22.99 -12.58 -13.42
C PRO A 285 -23.90 -11.37 -13.13
N LEU A 286 -23.30 -10.21 -12.85
CA LEU A 286 -24.03 -8.98 -12.56
C LEU A 286 -24.62 -8.37 -13.84
N GLU A 287 -23.90 -8.47 -14.95
CA GLU A 287 -24.43 -8.06 -16.26
C GLU A 287 -25.64 -8.91 -16.68
N HIS A 288 -25.58 -10.23 -16.46
CA HIS A 288 -26.70 -11.13 -16.73
C HIS A 288 -27.94 -10.77 -15.89
N LEU A 289 -27.74 -10.53 -14.58
CA LEU A 289 -28.81 -10.11 -13.68
C LEU A 289 -29.52 -8.84 -14.19
N VAL A 290 -28.77 -7.83 -14.63
CA VAL A 290 -29.40 -6.56 -15.04
C VAL A 290 -30.04 -6.62 -16.41
N ARG A 291 -29.56 -7.49 -17.30
CA ARG A 291 -30.18 -7.71 -18.61
C ARG A 291 -31.48 -8.51 -18.52
N THR A 292 -31.67 -9.27 -17.45
CA THR A 292 -32.86 -10.11 -17.24
C THR A 292 -33.88 -9.42 -16.34
N VAL A 293 -33.44 -8.87 -15.20
CA VAL A 293 -34.34 -8.35 -14.16
C VAL A 293 -34.51 -6.83 -14.22
N TYR A 294 -33.48 -6.10 -14.67
CA TYR A 294 -33.48 -4.63 -14.77
C TYR A 294 -33.53 -4.14 -16.23
N ALA A 295 -34.02 -4.99 -17.15
CA ALA A 295 -33.94 -4.77 -18.60
C ALA A 295 -34.63 -3.48 -19.08
N ASP A 296 -35.71 -3.09 -18.40
CA ASP A 296 -36.52 -1.91 -18.72
C ASP A 296 -36.24 -0.73 -17.77
N ASP A 297 -35.25 -0.87 -16.88
CA ASP A 297 -34.95 0.15 -15.88
C ASP A 297 -34.11 1.30 -16.47
N PRO A 298 -34.55 2.56 -16.38
CA PRO A 298 -33.74 3.69 -16.87
C PRO A 298 -32.52 3.98 -16.00
N ALA A 299 -32.49 3.50 -14.75
CA ALA A 299 -31.41 3.64 -13.78
C ALA A 299 -30.86 5.07 -13.64
N ALA A 300 -31.71 6.09 -13.83
CA ALA A 300 -31.29 7.49 -13.97
C ALA A 300 -30.54 8.03 -12.73
N HIS A 301 -30.85 7.52 -11.53
CA HIS A 301 -30.20 7.92 -10.28
C HIS A 301 -28.92 7.13 -9.96
N PHE A 302 -28.56 6.17 -10.80
CA PHE A 302 -27.40 5.30 -10.62
C PHE A 302 -26.37 5.47 -11.75
N GLN A 303 -26.43 6.57 -12.48
CA GLN A 303 -25.45 6.85 -13.53
C GLN A 303 -24.02 6.91 -12.96
N PRO A 304 -23.03 6.34 -13.67
CA PRO A 304 -21.64 6.44 -13.26
C PRO A 304 -21.16 7.90 -13.30
N LYS A 305 -20.21 8.26 -12.44
CA LYS A 305 -19.65 9.62 -12.38
C LYS A 305 -18.78 9.99 -13.58
N HIS A 306 -18.27 8.99 -14.29
CA HIS A 306 -17.36 9.14 -15.42
C HIS A 306 -17.83 8.25 -16.58
N GLY A 307 -17.48 8.62 -17.82
CA GLY A 307 -17.70 7.78 -19.00
C GLY A 307 -16.72 6.60 -19.07
N GLY A 308 -17.02 5.61 -19.92
CA GLY A 308 -16.14 4.46 -20.14
C GLY A 308 -16.56 3.60 -21.33
N MET A 309 -15.78 2.53 -21.59
CA MET A 309 -15.99 1.65 -22.76
C MET A 309 -17.32 0.89 -22.72
N ARG A 310 -17.75 0.48 -21.52
CA ARG A 310 -19.03 -0.21 -21.31
C ARG A 310 -20.16 0.82 -21.26
N GLU A 311 -21.26 0.55 -21.95
CA GLU A 311 -22.45 1.40 -22.02
C GLU A 311 -22.89 1.90 -20.62
N ASP A 312 -23.13 3.21 -20.51
CA ASP A 312 -23.52 3.88 -19.26
C ASP A 312 -24.78 3.28 -18.64
N LEU A 313 -25.79 2.99 -19.45
CA LEU A 313 -27.05 2.42 -18.98
C LEU A 313 -26.86 1.05 -18.32
N ILE A 314 -26.06 0.16 -18.92
CA ILE A 314 -25.77 -1.15 -18.34
C ILE A 314 -25.02 -1.00 -17.01
N VAL A 315 -24.03 -0.11 -16.95
CA VAL A 315 -23.30 0.14 -15.70
C VAL A 315 -24.20 0.75 -14.63
N ALA A 316 -25.09 1.65 -14.99
CA ALA A 316 -26.05 2.24 -14.07
C ALA A 316 -26.99 1.19 -13.48
N ARG A 317 -27.50 0.28 -14.32
CA ARG A 317 -28.32 -0.86 -13.85
C ARG A 317 -27.53 -1.78 -12.94
N MET A 318 -26.27 -2.09 -13.28
CA MET A 318 -25.39 -2.91 -12.43
C MET A 318 -25.15 -2.24 -11.08
N GLN A 319 -24.94 -0.93 -11.06
CA GLN A 319 -24.77 -0.16 -9.84
C GLN A 319 -26.06 -0.21 -9.00
N LYS A 320 -27.23 -0.05 -9.63
CA LYS A 320 -28.53 -0.16 -8.95
C LYS A 320 -28.73 -1.55 -8.35
N ALA A 321 -28.54 -2.61 -9.12
CA ALA A 321 -28.65 -3.99 -8.64
C ALA A 321 -27.69 -4.26 -7.47
N ALA A 322 -26.42 -3.84 -7.58
CA ALA A 322 -25.45 -3.95 -6.48
C ALA A 322 -25.89 -3.18 -5.23
N ALA A 323 -26.48 -1.99 -5.38
CA ALA A 323 -27.01 -1.20 -4.26
C ALA A 323 -28.22 -1.86 -3.60
N ILE A 324 -29.18 -2.39 -4.37
CA ILE A 324 -30.35 -3.09 -3.82
C ILE A 324 -29.92 -4.35 -3.07
N MET A 325 -29.04 -5.16 -3.64
CA MET A 325 -28.48 -6.32 -2.94
C MET A 325 -27.72 -5.89 -1.67
N GLN A 326 -26.94 -4.82 -1.72
CA GLN A 326 -26.25 -4.27 -0.53
C GLN A 326 -27.24 -3.94 0.58
N PHE A 327 -28.32 -3.19 0.29
CA PHE A 327 -29.31 -2.79 1.29
C PHE A 327 -30.04 -3.98 1.91
N LYS A 328 -30.34 -5.00 1.09
CA LYS A 328 -30.92 -6.25 1.56
C LYS A 328 -29.98 -6.97 2.54
N LEU A 329 -28.73 -7.16 2.14
CA LEU A 329 -27.72 -7.89 2.92
C LEU A 329 -27.30 -7.16 4.20
N GLU A 330 -27.14 -5.83 4.15
CA GLU A 330 -26.92 -5.01 5.34
C GLU A 330 -28.12 -5.11 6.28
N GLY A 331 -29.34 -5.07 5.74
CA GLY A 331 -30.55 -5.23 6.55
C GLY A 331 -30.65 -6.58 7.25
N GLN A 332 -30.26 -7.67 6.58
CA GLN A 332 -30.16 -9.01 7.18
C GLN A 332 -29.05 -9.08 8.23
N MET A 333 -27.92 -8.40 8.02
CA MET A 333 -26.81 -8.36 8.97
C MET A 333 -27.23 -7.64 10.25
N LEU A 334 -27.80 -6.44 10.13
CA LEU A 334 -28.26 -5.65 11.26
C LEU A 334 -29.34 -6.39 12.07
N ALA A 335 -30.26 -7.10 11.41
CA ALA A 335 -31.27 -7.91 12.09
C ALA A 335 -30.68 -9.05 12.94
N ARG A 336 -29.53 -9.60 12.52
CA ARG A 336 -28.81 -10.67 13.24
C ARG A 336 -27.96 -10.14 14.39
N HIS A 337 -27.70 -8.82 14.43
CA HIS A 337 -26.84 -8.15 15.40
C HIS A 337 -27.57 -6.97 16.08
N PRO A 338 -28.66 -7.23 16.83
CA PRO A 338 -29.39 -6.17 17.53
C PRO A 338 -28.52 -5.40 18.53
N GLU A 339 -27.45 -6.01 19.06
CA GLU A 339 -26.49 -5.40 19.98
C GLU A 339 -25.72 -4.21 19.39
N TRP A 340 -25.76 -3.99 18.08
CA TRP A 340 -25.15 -2.80 17.46
C TRP A 340 -26.02 -1.55 17.52
N GLU A 341 -27.29 -1.68 17.91
CA GLU A 341 -28.26 -0.58 18.00
C GLU A 341 -28.44 0.22 16.68
N GLN A 342 -28.20 -0.45 15.54
CA GLN A 342 -28.27 0.14 14.20
C GLN A 342 -29.56 -0.21 13.43
N ASP A 343 -30.60 -0.76 14.09
CA ASP A 343 -31.83 -1.19 13.41
C ASP A 343 -32.54 -0.04 12.66
N HIS A 344 -32.39 1.20 13.14
CA HIS A 344 -32.87 2.42 12.47
C HIS A 344 -32.33 2.60 11.03
N ARG A 345 -31.21 1.96 10.68
CA ARG A 345 -30.64 1.97 9.31
C ARG A 345 -31.31 0.97 8.36
N ARG A 346 -32.17 0.07 8.86
CA ARG A 346 -32.93 -0.88 8.04
C ARG A 346 -34.16 -0.16 7.48
N LEU A 347 -34.09 0.26 6.22
CA LEU A 347 -35.12 1.14 5.65
C LEU A 347 -36.07 0.49 4.64
N LEU A 348 -35.74 -0.67 4.06
CA LEU A 348 -36.55 -1.26 2.98
C LEU A 348 -38.00 -1.59 3.39
N HIS A 349 -38.23 -2.03 4.63
CA HIS A 349 -39.58 -2.30 5.16
C HIS A 349 -40.41 -1.03 5.44
N ARG A 350 -39.81 0.16 5.35
CA ARG A 350 -40.47 1.45 5.54
C ARG A 350 -40.93 2.10 4.23
N ILE A 351 -40.78 1.39 3.11
CA ILE A 351 -41.21 1.86 1.79
C ILE A 351 -42.71 1.58 1.64
N ASP A 352 -43.49 2.63 1.39
CA ASP A 352 -44.84 2.51 0.86
C ASP A 352 -44.78 2.47 -0.67
N HIS A 353 -44.85 1.26 -1.21
CA HIS A 353 -44.75 1.02 -2.65
C HIS A 353 -45.95 1.58 -3.43
N ALA A 354 -47.14 1.67 -2.81
CA ALA A 354 -48.34 2.18 -3.47
C ALA A 354 -48.30 3.70 -3.60
N ARG A 355 -47.81 4.39 -2.56
CA ARG A 355 -47.66 5.85 -2.56
C ARG A 355 -46.34 6.33 -3.17
N GLY A 356 -45.37 5.43 -3.34
CA GLY A 356 -44.02 5.78 -3.81
C GLY A 356 -43.26 6.63 -2.79
N THR A 357 -43.43 6.35 -1.49
CA THR A 357 -42.82 7.12 -0.40
C THR A 357 -42.03 6.22 0.54
N ILE A 358 -41.14 6.78 1.34
CA ILE A 358 -40.39 6.09 2.39
C ILE A 358 -40.42 6.91 3.68
N GLU A 359 -40.57 6.24 4.82
CA GLU A 359 -40.46 6.88 6.14
C GLU A 359 -39.01 6.80 6.66
N VAL A 360 -38.42 7.97 6.94
CA VAL A 360 -37.09 8.10 7.56
C VAL A 360 -37.23 9.04 8.75
N ASP A 361 -36.82 8.57 9.94
CA ASP A 361 -36.90 9.33 11.20
C ASP A 361 -38.28 9.96 11.47
N GLY A 362 -39.35 9.21 11.17
CA GLY A 362 -40.74 9.64 11.36
C GLY A 362 -41.26 10.64 10.32
N VAL A 363 -40.47 10.94 9.27
CA VAL A 363 -40.86 11.84 8.18
C VAL A 363 -41.02 11.06 6.88
N ALA A 364 -42.14 11.27 6.18
CA ALA A 364 -42.41 10.66 4.89
C ALA A 364 -41.78 11.47 3.74
N TYR A 365 -40.98 10.80 2.91
CA TYR A 365 -40.32 11.39 1.74
C TYR A 365 -40.75 10.67 0.46
N SER A 366 -40.94 11.41 -0.64
CA SER A 366 -41.15 10.81 -1.97
C SER A 366 -39.88 10.11 -2.45
N LEU A 367 -40.01 8.88 -2.95
CA LEU A 367 -38.92 8.16 -3.57
C LEU A 367 -38.53 8.82 -4.89
N ARG A 368 -37.21 8.89 -5.15
CA ARG A 368 -36.68 9.34 -6.45
C ARG A 368 -36.73 8.24 -7.49
N ASP A 369 -36.72 6.98 -7.05
CA ASP A 369 -36.75 5.80 -7.89
C ASP A 369 -37.74 4.80 -7.29
N THR A 370 -38.78 4.45 -8.04
CA THR A 370 -39.85 3.55 -7.60
C THR A 370 -39.78 2.18 -8.27
N LEU A 371 -38.89 1.98 -9.25
CA LEU A 371 -38.75 0.71 -9.95
C LEU A 371 -37.77 -0.18 -9.19
N LEU A 372 -38.31 -1.07 -8.35
CA LEU A 372 -37.53 -1.95 -7.46
C LEU A 372 -37.90 -3.42 -7.71
N PRO A 373 -37.53 -3.99 -8.89
CA PRO A 373 -38.12 -5.24 -9.39
C PRO A 373 -37.83 -6.48 -8.53
N THR A 374 -36.82 -6.42 -7.67
CA THR A 374 -36.43 -7.55 -6.80
C THR A 374 -36.90 -7.41 -5.36
N ILE A 375 -37.51 -6.29 -4.96
CA ILE A 375 -37.99 -6.11 -3.58
C ILE A 375 -39.43 -6.62 -3.48
N ASP A 376 -39.62 -7.67 -2.67
CA ASP A 376 -40.94 -8.12 -2.24
C ASP A 376 -41.36 -7.31 -0.99
N PRO A 377 -42.45 -6.53 -1.03
CA PRO A 377 -42.90 -5.77 0.14
C PRO A 377 -43.19 -6.61 1.39
N ALA A 378 -43.52 -7.90 1.22
CA ALA A 378 -43.78 -8.80 2.35
C ALA A 378 -42.48 -9.29 3.02
N ASP A 379 -41.39 -9.39 2.27
CA ASP A 379 -40.07 -9.78 2.77
C ASP A 379 -38.96 -8.98 2.05
N PRO A 380 -38.82 -7.69 2.36
CA PRO A 380 -38.06 -6.76 1.53
C PRO A 380 -36.55 -6.95 1.60
N TYR A 381 -36.06 -7.75 2.54
CA TYR A 381 -34.63 -8.03 2.73
C TYR A 381 -34.18 -9.32 2.06
N THR A 382 -35.08 -10.17 1.56
CA THR A 382 -34.69 -11.42 0.92
C THR A 382 -34.16 -11.19 -0.49
N LEU A 383 -33.02 -11.81 -0.79
CA LEU A 383 -32.47 -11.82 -2.14
C LEU A 383 -33.36 -12.67 -3.06
N SER A 384 -33.69 -12.15 -4.25
CA SER A 384 -34.41 -12.93 -5.26
C SER A 384 -33.59 -14.16 -5.70
N PRO A 385 -34.20 -15.17 -6.34
CA PRO A 385 -33.46 -16.30 -6.89
C PRO A 385 -32.29 -15.88 -7.79
N GLU A 386 -32.50 -14.90 -8.66
CA GLU A 386 -31.51 -14.36 -9.60
C GLU A 386 -30.40 -13.58 -8.86
N GLU A 387 -30.75 -12.79 -7.85
CA GLU A 387 -29.77 -12.10 -7.00
C GLU A 387 -28.90 -13.09 -6.22
N ARG A 388 -29.48 -14.18 -5.70
CA ARG A 388 -28.73 -15.24 -4.99
C ARG A 388 -27.76 -15.96 -5.92
N GLU A 389 -28.17 -16.31 -7.13
CA GLU A 389 -27.29 -16.92 -8.12
C GLU A 389 -26.13 -15.97 -8.49
N CYS A 390 -26.45 -14.70 -8.76
CA CYS A 390 -25.46 -13.67 -9.03
C CYS A 390 -24.45 -13.55 -7.90
N MET A 391 -24.93 -13.46 -6.64
CA MET A 391 -24.08 -13.33 -5.46
C MET A 391 -23.19 -14.55 -5.24
N GLY A 392 -23.71 -15.76 -5.43
CA GLY A 392 -22.92 -16.99 -5.31
C GLY A 392 -21.73 -17.02 -6.27
N ARG A 393 -21.94 -16.63 -7.54
CA ARG A 393 -20.87 -16.54 -8.54
C ARG A 393 -19.86 -15.45 -8.21
N LEU A 394 -20.32 -14.27 -7.80
CA LEU A 394 -19.44 -13.15 -7.40
C LEU A 394 -18.60 -13.52 -6.17
N ARG A 395 -19.22 -14.08 -5.13
CA ARG A 395 -18.51 -14.56 -3.93
C ARG A 395 -17.43 -15.57 -4.28
N TYR A 396 -17.73 -16.52 -5.16
CA TYR A 396 -16.73 -17.46 -5.66
C TYR A 396 -15.55 -16.73 -6.30
N SER A 397 -15.80 -15.78 -7.21
CA SER A 397 -14.75 -15.00 -7.87
C SER A 397 -13.90 -14.18 -6.91
N PHE A 398 -14.49 -13.50 -5.93
CA PHE A 398 -13.74 -12.72 -4.93
C PHE A 398 -12.84 -13.60 -4.06
N THR A 399 -13.38 -14.71 -3.55
CA THR A 399 -12.64 -15.63 -2.64
C THR A 399 -11.57 -16.46 -3.34
N HIS A 400 -11.66 -16.63 -4.66
CA HIS A 400 -10.69 -17.39 -5.47
C HIS A 400 -9.77 -16.50 -6.32
N SER A 401 -9.83 -15.17 -6.15
CA SER A 401 -8.89 -14.27 -6.81
C SER A 401 -7.51 -14.37 -6.15
N GLN A 402 -6.56 -15.02 -6.84
CA GLN A 402 -5.20 -15.20 -6.33
C GLN A 402 -4.54 -13.85 -6.01
N LYS A 403 -4.57 -12.90 -6.95
CA LYS A 403 -3.92 -11.59 -6.77
C LYS A 403 -4.55 -10.79 -5.62
N LEU A 404 -5.88 -10.82 -5.49
CA LEU A 404 -6.55 -10.16 -4.37
C LEU A 404 -6.13 -10.81 -3.05
N GLY A 405 -6.11 -12.15 -2.98
CA GLY A 405 -5.64 -12.89 -1.81
C GLY A 405 -4.22 -12.51 -1.39
N GLU A 406 -3.28 -12.45 -2.34
CA GLU A 406 -1.90 -12.01 -2.09
C GLU A 406 -1.83 -10.57 -1.55
N HIS A 407 -2.63 -9.66 -2.11
CA HIS A 407 -2.68 -8.25 -1.70
C HIS A 407 -3.24 -8.10 -0.29
N LEU A 408 -4.32 -8.80 0.02
CA LEU A 408 -4.93 -8.78 1.35
C LEU A 408 -3.98 -9.37 2.39
N GLN A 409 -3.31 -10.50 2.11
CA GLN A 409 -2.31 -11.07 3.00
C GLN A 409 -1.16 -10.10 3.28
N TYR A 410 -0.68 -9.39 2.26
CA TYR A 410 0.38 -8.41 2.42
C TYR A 410 -0.06 -7.22 3.30
N ILE A 411 -1.25 -6.67 3.04
CA ILE A 411 -1.78 -5.52 3.80
C ILE A 411 -2.13 -5.90 5.23
N VAL A 412 -2.59 -7.13 5.48
CA VAL A 412 -2.81 -7.61 6.84
C VAL A 412 -1.48 -7.83 7.56
N GLY A 413 -0.51 -8.44 6.90
CA GLY A 413 0.80 -8.75 7.48
C GLY A 413 1.66 -7.53 7.79
N ASN A 414 1.41 -6.40 7.12
CA ASN A 414 2.15 -5.14 7.30
C ASN A 414 1.25 -4.00 7.79
N GLY A 415 0.04 -4.31 8.25
CA GLY A 415 -0.97 -3.31 8.58
C GLY A 415 -1.53 -3.42 9.99
N SER A 416 -2.18 -2.36 10.42
CA SER A 416 -2.77 -2.23 11.75
C SER A 416 -3.93 -1.24 11.73
N MET A 417 -4.81 -1.31 12.74
CA MET A 417 -5.87 -0.31 12.94
C MET A 417 -5.30 1.08 13.28
N TYR A 418 -4.18 1.09 14.01
CA TYR A 418 -3.44 2.29 14.37
C TYR A 418 -1.95 1.96 14.50
N LEU A 419 -1.11 2.96 14.26
CA LEU A 419 0.33 2.90 14.46
C LEU A 419 0.76 4.03 15.38
N ARG A 420 1.50 3.70 16.44
CA ARG A 420 2.22 4.70 17.22
C ARG A 420 3.59 4.92 16.60
N ARG A 421 3.88 6.14 16.17
CA ARG A 421 5.19 6.54 15.67
C ARG A 421 5.67 7.77 16.41
N ASP A 422 6.75 7.61 17.16
CA ASP A 422 7.29 8.64 18.05
C ASP A 422 6.19 9.14 19.01
N ASP A 423 5.93 10.45 19.02
CA ASP A 423 4.87 11.09 19.81
C ASP A 423 3.53 11.20 19.07
N HIS A 424 3.36 10.50 17.93
CA HIS A 424 2.15 10.55 17.11
C HIS A 424 1.42 9.21 17.12
N LEU A 425 0.09 9.28 17.20
CA LEU A 425 -0.81 8.18 16.91
C LEU A 425 -1.40 8.39 15.52
N ILE A 426 -1.16 7.45 14.61
CA ILE A 426 -1.64 7.48 13.24
C ILE A 426 -2.78 6.48 13.11
N PHE A 427 -3.95 6.97 12.72
CA PHE A 427 -5.15 6.18 12.47
C PHE A 427 -5.95 6.86 11.34
N HIS A 428 -6.75 6.11 10.58
CA HIS A 428 -7.49 6.65 9.44
C HIS A 428 -8.95 6.99 9.79
N GLY A 429 -9.67 5.98 10.29
CA GLY A 429 -11.09 6.09 10.60
C GLY A 429 -11.34 6.21 12.10
N CYS A 430 -12.40 5.55 12.58
CA CYS A 430 -12.67 5.47 14.00
C CYS A 430 -11.83 4.35 14.63
N VAL A 431 -11.20 4.64 15.76
CA VAL A 431 -10.67 3.61 16.67
C VAL A 431 -11.81 3.26 17.63
N PRO A 432 -12.18 1.97 17.77
CA PRO A 432 -13.11 1.57 18.81
C PRO A 432 -12.57 2.05 20.17
N SER A 433 -13.32 2.93 20.83
CA SER A 433 -13.06 3.33 22.20
C SER A 433 -14.18 2.77 23.04
N ASP A 434 -13.82 2.06 24.09
CA ASP A 434 -14.65 1.96 25.27
C ASP A 434 -14.70 3.33 25.96
N GLU A 435 -15.85 3.65 26.57
CA GLU A 435 -15.85 4.43 27.81
C GLU A 435 -15.50 3.49 28.97
#